data_AF-A0AB72ZTZ1-F1
#
_entry.id   AF-A0AB72ZTZ1-F1
#
_cell.length_a   1.000
_cell.length_b   1.000
_cell.length_c   1.000
_cell.angle_alpha   90.00
_cell.angle_beta   90.00
_cell.angle_gamma   90.00
#
_symmetry.space_group_name_H-M   'P 1'
#
loop_
_entity.id
_entity.type
_entity.pdbx_description
1 polymer ?
#
loop_
_entity_poly.entity_id
_entity_poly.type
_entity_poly.pdbx_seq_one_letter_code
_entity_poly.pdbx_strand_id
1 'polypeptide(L)'
;DNLSNLLNQYNYLNSLVNLASTPSAITSAIDNLSSSAINLTSATTTSPAYQAVALALNAAVGMWQVIALFIGCGPGPTNNQSYQSFGNTPALNGTTTTCNQAYGTGPNGILSIDEYQKLNQAYQIIQTALNQNQGGGMPALNDTTKTGVVNIQQTNYKTTTRNNIIQHYYDENGKEIPTSYSGGSSLPLSIKFTFNNNAEYLLQQAATIMQVLTTQKPHVQTSNGGKAWGLSSTPGNVVDIFGPSFNAINEMIKNAQAVLEKTKQLNANENTQITQPDNFNPYTSKNKQFAQEMLNRANAQAEILNLAKQVADNFHSIQGPIQGDLEECKAGSAGVITNNTWGSGCAFVKETLNSLEQHTAYYGNQVNQDRALSQT
;
A
#
# COMPACT_ATOMS: atom_id res chain seq x y z
N ASP A 1 -19.12 45.49 23.48
CA ASP A 1 -19.05 44.96 22.11
C ASP A 1 -20.32 44.18 21.75
N ASN A 2 -20.80 44.33 20.52
CA ASN A 2 -22.08 43.79 20.03
C ASN A 2 -21.81 42.74 18.94
N LEU A 3 -22.52 41.61 18.97
CA LEU A 3 -22.48 40.55 17.96
C LEU A 3 -22.63 41.10 16.53
N SER A 4 -23.41 42.18 16.35
CA SER A 4 -23.56 42.88 15.07
C SER A 4 -22.24 43.44 14.51
N ASN A 5 -21.31 43.88 15.36
CA ASN A 5 -20.00 44.38 14.91
C ASN A 5 -19.05 43.23 14.55
N LEU A 6 -19.15 42.09 15.25
CA LEU A 6 -18.36 40.90 14.97
C LEU A 6 -18.81 40.20 13.67
N LEU A 7 -20.13 40.06 13.47
CA LEU A 7 -20.71 39.44 12.27
C LEU A 7 -20.45 40.27 11.01
N ASN A 8 -20.41 41.60 11.11
CA ASN A 8 -20.02 42.49 10.01
C ASN A 8 -18.52 42.41 9.68
N GLN A 9 -17.64 42.14 10.65
CA GLN A 9 -16.21 41.90 10.40
C GLN A 9 -15.92 40.49 9.87
N TYR A 10 -16.76 39.51 10.21
CA TYR A 10 -16.59 38.11 9.83
C TYR A 10 -17.81 37.60 9.05
N ASN A 11 -17.91 38.02 7.77
CA ASN A 11 -18.96 37.59 6.83
C ASN A 11 -19.18 36.07 6.80
N TYR A 12 -18.13 35.28 7.02
CA TYR A 12 -18.20 33.83 7.11
C TYR A 12 -19.00 33.34 8.33
N LEU A 13 -18.77 33.93 9.51
CA LEU A 13 -19.53 33.60 10.73
C LEU A 13 -21.01 33.94 10.57
N ASN A 14 -21.32 35.09 9.97
CA ASN A 14 -22.70 35.51 9.74
C ASN A 14 -23.44 34.53 8.81
N SER A 15 -22.76 34.04 7.77
CA SER A 15 -23.29 32.99 6.89
C SER A 15 -23.57 31.69 7.66
N LEU A 16 -22.63 31.23 8.48
CA LEU A 16 -22.79 30.00 9.27
C LEU A 16 -23.97 30.08 10.26
N VAL A 17 -24.15 31.18 10.98
CA VAL A 17 -25.28 31.37 11.90
C VAL A 17 -26.62 31.30 11.17
N ASN A 18 -26.71 31.91 9.98
CA ASN A 18 -27.90 31.83 9.15
C ASN A 18 -28.18 30.39 8.68
N LEU A 19 -27.14 29.67 8.24
CA LEU A 19 -27.27 28.26 7.83
C LEU A 19 -27.68 27.36 9.01
N ALA A 20 -27.09 27.55 10.19
CA ALA A 20 -27.42 26.78 11.41
C ALA A 20 -28.85 27.01 11.91
N SER A 21 -29.47 28.11 11.48
CA SER A 21 -30.88 28.42 11.77
C SER A 21 -31.84 28.02 10.64
N THR A 22 -31.34 27.46 9.54
CA THR A 22 -32.11 27.13 8.35
C THR A 22 -32.33 25.61 8.25
N PRO A 23 -33.57 25.11 8.42
CA PRO A 23 -33.85 23.67 8.44
C PRO A 23 -33.34 22.91 7.20
N SER A 24 -33.53 23.46 6.00
CA SER A 24 -33.09 22.81 4.76
C SER A 24 -31.57 22.70 4.64
N ALA A 25 -30.81 23.67 5.17
CA ALA A 25 -29.35 23.61 5.19
C ALA A 25 -28.86 22.49 6.11
N ILE A 26 -29.53 22.30 7.25
CA ILE A 26 -29.26 21.17 8.17
C ILE A 26 -29.59 19.84 7.49
N THR A 27 -30.75 19.72 6.83
CA THR A 27 -31.10 18.51 6.05
C THR A 27 -30.02 18.18 5.03
N SER A 28 -29.61 19.17 4.23
CA SER A 28 -28.56 18.98 3.22
C SER A 28 -27.23 18.51 3.84
N ALA A 29 -26.85 19.05 4.99
CA ALA A 29 -25.64 18.63 5.68
C ALA A 29 -25.73 17.20 6.24
N ILE A 30 -26.90 16.74 6.70
CA ILE A 30 -27.11 15.33 7.06
C ILE A 30 -26.98 14.42 5.83
N ASP A 31 -27.56 14.81 4.71
CA ASP A 31 -27.51 14.04 3.47
C ASP A 31 -26.07 13.95 2.95
N ASN A 32 -25.34 15.07 3.00
CA ASN A 32 -23.92 15.15 2.68
C ASN A 32 -23.08 14.19 3.53
N LEU A 33 -23.20 14.26 4.86
CA LEU A 33 -22.47 13.38 5.79
C LEU A 33 -22.85 11.90 5.56
N SER A 34 -24.10 11.61 5.20
CA SER A 34 -24.54 10.25 4.91
C SER A 34 -23.97 9.72 3.60
N SER A 35 -23.98 10.54 2.56
CA SER A 35 -23.36 10.20 1.27
C SER A 35 -21.85 9.97 1.43
N SER A 36 -21.17 10.84 2.20
CA SER A 36 -19.74 10.73 2.44
C SER A 36 -19.40 9.50 3.29
N ALA A 37 -20.19 9.16 4.31
CA ALA A 37 -19.97 7.94 5.10
C ALA A 37 -20.13 6.66 4.27
N ILE A 38 -21.18 6.58 3.45
CA ILE A 38 -21.36 5.46 2.51
C ILE A 38 -20.18 5.38 1.55
N ASN A 39 -19.73 6.52 1.03
CA ASN A 39 -18.58 6.56 0.15
C ASN A 39 -17.31 6.04 0.83
N LEU A 40 -16.97 6.54 2.02
CA LEU A 40 -15.78 6.13 2.78
C LEU A 40 -15.79 4.63 3.12
N THR A 41 -16.96 4.05 3.38
CA THR A 41 -17.10 2.67 3.90
C THR A 41 -17.32 1.61 2.83
N SER A 42 -18.14 1.90 1.80
CA SER A 42 -18.61 0.90 0.85
C SER A 42 -18.24 1.18 -0.62
N ALA A 43 -17.74 2.37 -0.95
CA ALA A 43 -17.26 2.65 -2.31
C ALA A 43 -15.79 2.25 -2.49
N THR A 44 -15.38 2.09 -3.75
CA THR A 44 -14.00 1.75 -4.13
C THR A 44 -13.33 2.91 -4.86
N THR A 45 -13.60 3.09 -6.15
CA THR A 45 -12.92 4.06 -7.02
C THR A 45 -13.05 5.50 -6.55
N THR A 46 -14.16 5.86 -5.90
CA THR A 46 -14.42 7.22 -5.43
C THR A 46 -14.16 7.43 -3.94
N SER A 47 -13.76 6.38 -3.21
CA SER A 47 -13.57 6.42 -1.76
C SER A 47 -12.15 6.82 -1.39
N PRO A 48 -11.92 7.98 -0.75
CA PRO A 48 -10.59 8.35 -0.25
C PRO A 48 -9.98 7.29 0.67
N ALA A 49 -10.80 6.66 1.52
CA ALA A 49 -10.34 5.62 2.43
C ALA A 49 -9.86 4.38 1.66
N TYR A 50 -10.63 3.92 0.67
CA TYR A 50 -10.22 2.80 -0.19
C TYR A 50 -8.96 3.15 -1.00
N GLN A 51 -8.90 4.33 -1.60
CA GLN A 51 -7.75 4.77 -2.40
C GLN A 51 -6.47 4.88 -1.55
N ALA A 52 -6.57 5.32 -0.30
CA ALA A 52 -5.45 5.35 0.63
C ALA A 52 -4.90 3.94 0.92
N VAL A 53 -5.80 2.97 1.20
CA VAL A 53 -5.39 1.57 1.38
C VAL A 53 -4.75 1.03 0.09
N ALA A 54 -5.38 1.24 -1.06
CA ALA A 54 -4.85 0.80 -2.34
C ALA A 54 -3.47 1.40 -2.63
N LEU A 55 -3.27 2.70 -2.36
CA LEU A 55 -2.00 3.38 -2.60
C LEU A 55 -0.87 2.79 -1.75
N ALA A 56 -1.13 2.45 -0.48
CA ALA A 56 -0.15 1.79 0.38
C ALA A 56 0.24 0.40 -0.14
N LEU A 57 -0.74 -0.39 -0.62
CA LEU A 57 -0.48 -1.69 -1.23
C LEU A 57 0.33 -1.56 -2.53
N ASN A 58 -0.08 -0.62 -3.39
CA ASN A 58 0.55 -0.35 -4.68
C ASN A 58 2.00 0.13 -4.51
N ALA A 59 2.27 0.98 -3.52
CA ALA A 59 3.63 1.47 -3.24
C ALA A 59 4.54 0.35 -2.73
N ALA A 60 4.08 -0.52 -1.82
CA ALA A 60 4.88 -1.65 -1.33
C ALA A 60 5.20 -2.66 -2.45
N VAL A 61 4.21 -2.99 -3.28
CA VAL A 61 4.38 -3.86 -4.45
C VAL A 61 5.29 -3.21 -5.49
N GLY A 62 5.03 -1.94 -5.83
CA GLY A 62 5.82 -1.19 -6.81
C GLY A 62 7.27 -1.05 -6.39
N MET A 63 7.53 -0.84 -5.09
CA MET A 63 8.90 -0.78 -4.57
C MET A 63 9.65 -2.08 -4.82
N TRP A 64 9.04 -3.23 -4.56
CA TRP A 64 9.63 -4.52 -4.92
C TRP A 64 9.88 -4.63 -6.43
N GLN A 65 8.93 -4.22 -7.28
CA GLN A 65 9.09 -4.28 -8.74
C GLN A 65 10.24 -3.41 -9.27
N VAL A 66 10.48 -2.27 -8.65
CA VAL A 66 11.57 -1.36 -9.02
C VAL A 66 12.93 -1.93 -8.64
N ILE A 67 13.07 -2.54 -7.46
CA ILE A 67 14.39 -2.91 -6.92
C ILE A 67 14.75 -4.40 -7.06
N ALA A 68 13.78 -5.28 -7.31
CA ALA A 68 13.98 -6.74 -7.23
C ALA A 68 15.11 -7.26 -8.11
N LEU A 69 15.33 -6.69 -9.31
CA LEU A 69 16.39 -7.15 -10.22
C LEU A 69 17.80 -7.00 -9.64
N PHE A 70 17.99 -6.15 -8.64
CA PHE A 70 19.27 -5.89 -7.99
C PHE A 70 19.43 -6.64 -6.67
N ILE A 71 18.44 -7.44 -6.28
CA ILE A 71 18.45 -8.19 -5.04
C ILE A 71 18.72 -9.66 -5.39
N GLY A 72 19.89 -10.14 -4.97
CA GLY A 72 20.24 -11.55 -5.11
C GLY A 72 19.45 -12.44 -4.16
N CYS A 73 19.28 -13.70 -4.56
CA CYS A 73 18.80 -14.75 -3.67
C CYS A 73 19.47 -16.09 -3.97
N GLY A 74 19.54 -16.95 -2.96
CA GLY A 74 20.31 -18.18 -3.02
C GLY A 74 19.92 -19.17 -1.93
N PRO A 75 20.35 -20.44 -2.04
CA PRO A 75 20.20 -21.37 -0.94
C PRO A 75 20.82 -20.80 0.34
N GLY A 76 20.10 -21.00 1.46
CA GLY A 76 20.61 -20.68 2.80
C GLY A 76 21.87 -21.48 3.12
N PRO A 77 22.49 -21.25 4.29
CA PRO A 77 23.71 -21.94 4.73
C PRO A 77 23.54 -23.46 4.95
N THR A 78 22.40 -24.04 4.59
CA THR A 78 22.12 -25.45 4.76
C THR A 78 22.90 -26.31 3.77
N ASN A 79 23.32 -27.50 4.21
CA ASN A 79 24.16 -28.45 3.47
C ASN A 79 23.53 -29.01 2.17
N ASN A 80 22.28 -28.67 1.86
CA ASN A 80 21.56 -29.10 0.66
C ASN A 80 21.58 -27.98 -0.38
N GLN A 81 22.47 -28.09 -1.36
CA GLN A 81 22.79 -27.12 -2.41
C GLN A 81 21.66 -26.89 -3.44
N SER A 82 20.41 -27.27 -3.11
CA SER A 82 19.27 -27.17 -4.02
C SER A 82 18.79 -25.73 -4.11
N TYR A 83 18.40 -25.30 -5.31
CA TYR A 83 17.95 -23.93 -5.56
C TYR A 83 16.54 -23.91 -6.13
N GLN A 84 15.91 -22.74 -6.16
CA GLN A 84 14.52 -22.59 -6.58
C GLN A 84 14.36 -21.44 -7.56
N SER A 85 13.43 -21.58 -8.50
CA SER A 85 12.96 -20.49 -9.35
C SER A 85 11.51 -20.17 -9.04
N PHE A 86 11.18 -18.87 -9.04
CA PHE A 86 9.86 -18.34 -8.76
C PHE A 86 9.34 -17.61 -10.00
N GLY A 87 8.18 -18.02 -10.50
CA GLY A 87 7.52 -17.37 -11.64
C GLY A 87 6.68 -16.16 -11.22
N ASN A 88 6.29 -15.37 -12.21
CA ASN A 88 5.56 -14.10 -12.06
C ASN A 88 6.28 -13.08 -11.16
N THR A 89 7.62 -13.03 -11.22
CA THR A 89 8.45 -12.10 -10.45
C THR A 89 9.09 -11.06 -11.35
N PRO A 90 9.39 -9.84 -10.84
CA PRO A 90 10.12 -8.82 -11.60
C PRO A 90 11.56 -9.29 -11.83
N ALA A 91 11.90 -9.67 -13.06
CA ALA A 91 13.22 -10.15 -13.43
C ALA A 91 13.71 -9.44 -14.70
N LEU A 92 15.03 -9.30 -14.83
CA LEU A 92 15.63 -8.70 -16.02
C LEU A 92 15.30 -9.55 -17.26
N ASN A 93 14.64 -8.94 -18.24
CA ASN A 93 14.23 -9.58 -19.51
C ASN A 93 13.40 -10.87 -19.34
N GLY A 94 12.68 -11.02 -18.22
CA GLY A 94 11.89 -12.21 -17.94
C GLY A 94 10.87 -12.01 -16.83
N THR A 95 10.19 -13.08 -16.46
CA THR A 95 9.18 -13.10 -15.39
C THR A 95 9.48 -14.14 -14.31
N THR A 96 10.72 -14.63 -14.28
CA THR A 96 11.16 -15.69 -13.38
C THR A 96 12.46 -15.30 -12.72
N THR A 97 12.48 -15.33 -11.39
CA THR A 97 13.69 -15.11 -10.59
C THR A 97 14.19 -16.46 -10.12
N THR A 98 15.47 -16.72 -10.33
CA THR A 98 16.13 -17.95 -9.90
C THR A 98 17.04 -17.65 -8.72
N CYS A 99 16.73 -18.23 -7.57
CA CYS A 99 17.49 -18.07 -6.33
C CYS A 99 18.60 -19.12 -6.25
N ASN A 100 19.63 -18.95 -7.07
CA ASN A 100 20.75 -19.88 -7.19
C ASN A 100 22.12 -19.26 -6.87
N GLN A 101 22.18 -18.03 -6.35
CA GLN A 101 23.47 -17.44 -5.99
C GLN A 101 24.09 -18.19 -4.80
N ALA A 102 25.39 -18.43 -4.84
CA ALA A 102 26.07 -19.37 -3.94
C ALA A 102 26.92 -18.71 -2.84
N TYR A 103 26.86 -17.39 -2.71
CA TYR A 103 27.68 -16.60 -1.79
C TYR A 103 26.84 -15.55 -1.06
N GLY A 104 27.25 -15.26 0.18
CA GLY A 104 26.70 -14.15 0.94
C GLY A 104 25.24 -14.30 1.38
N THR A 105 24.68 -15.52 1.48
CA THR A 105 23.28 -15.67 1.91
C THR A 105 23.09 -15.29 3.38
N GLY A 106 22.10 -14.42 3.65
CA GLY A 106 21.73 -13.98 4.99
C GLY A 106 21.69 -12.46 5.14
N PRO A 107 21.57 -11.96 6.38
CA PRO A 107 21.44 -10.53 6.65
C PRO A 107 22.61 -9.70 6.07
N ASN A 108 22.31 -8.57 5.45
CA ASN A 108 23.27 -7.69 4.73
C ASN A 108 23.90 -8.31 3.46
N GLY A 109 23.49 -9.51 3.06
CA GLY A 109 23.94 -10.20 1.86
C GLY A 109 22.81 -10.46 0.88
N ILE A 110 22.69 -11.67 0.33
CA ILE A 110 21.55 -12.06 -0.52
C ILE A 110 20.44 -12.70 0.31
N LEU A 111 19.20 -12.64 -0.19
CA LEU A 111 18.08 -13.32 0.47
C LEU A 111 18.26 -14.84 0.44
N SER A 112 17.95 -15.52 1.55
CA SER A 112 17.76 -16.96 1.52
C SER A 112 16.50 -17.29 0.70
N ILE A 113 16.43 -18.52 0.17
CA ILE A 113 15.21 -19.02 -0.49
C ILE A 113 13.98 -18.88 0.41
N ASP A 114 14.10 -19.15 1.72
CA ASP A 114 12.98 -19.06 2.66
C ASP A 114 12.47 -17.61 2.80
N GLU A 115 13.38 -16.64 2.93
CA GLU A 115 13.02 -15.21 3.04
C GLU A 115 12.48 -14.68 1.70
N TYR A 116 13.07 -15.09 0.58
CA TYR A 116 12.56 -14.75 -0.75
C TYR A 116 11.16 -15.35 -0.97
N GLN A 117 10.94 -16.60 -0.59
CA GLN A 117 9.63 -17.26 -0.70
C GLN A 117 8.58 -16.54 0.15
N LYS A 118 8.92 -16.14 1.38
CA LYS A 118 8.03 -15.36 2.25
C LYS A 118 7.64 -14.03 1.60
N LEU A 119 8.62 -13.28 1.08
CA LEU A 119 8.37 -12.03 0.37
C LEU A 119 7.53 -12.26 -0.89
N ASN A 120 7.93 -13.22 -1.73
CA ASN A 120 7.25 -13.52 -2.99
C ASN A 120 5.81 -13.97 -2.74
N GLN A 121 5.53 -14.77 -1.72
CA GLN A 121 4.16 -15.16 -1.39
C GLN A 121 3.28 -13.95 -1.06
N ALA A 122 3.78 -13.03 -0.22
CA ALA A 122 3.07 -11.79 0.09
C ALA A 122 2.85 -10.93 -1.17
N TYR A 123 3.89 -10.79 -1.99
CA TYR A 123 3.83 -10.09 -3.28
C TYR A 123 2.79 -10.69 -4.23
N GLN A 124 2.78 -12.01 -4.44
CA GLN A 124 1.83 -12.69 -5.32
C GLN A 124 0.38 -12.58 -4.83
N ILE A 125 0.16 -12.59 -3.51
CA ILE A 125 -1.18 -12.38 -2.93
C ILE A 125 -1.70 -10.99 -3.29
N ILE A 126 -0.91 -9.94 -3.04
CA ILE A 126 -1.34 -8.56 -3.32
C ILE A 126 -1.51 -8.37 -4.83
N GLN A 127 -0.57 -8.86 -5.64
CA GLN A 127 -0.66 -8.81 -7.10
C GLN A 127 -1.93 -9.47 -7.63
N THR A 128 -2.27 -10.66 -7.10
CA THR A 128 -3.51 -11.35 -7.46
C THR A 128 -4.72 -10.51 -7.06
N ALA A 129 -4.74 -9.97 -5.84
CA ALA A 129 -5.85 -9.17 -5.32
C ALA A 129 -6.08 -7.86 -6.11
N LEU A 130 -5.01 -7.17 -6.50
CA LEU A 130 -5.09 -5.93 -7.28
C LEU A 130 -5.52 -6.16 -8.73
N ASN A 131 -5.26 -7.35 -9.27
CA ASN A 131 -5.67 -7.70 -10.62
C ASN A 131 -7.16 -8.02 -10.68
N GLN A 132 -7.93 -7.17 -11.37
CA GLN A 132 -9.37 -7.34 -11.54
C GLN A 132 -9.76 -8.65 -12.24
N ASN A 133 -8.92 -9.17 -13.13
CA ASN A 133 -9.20 -10.40 -13.88
C ASN A 133 -8.80 -11.68 -13.13
N GLN A 134 -7.90 -11.59 -12.15
CA GLN A 134 -7.41 -12.76 -11.39
C GLN A 134 -8.04 -12.85 -10.00
N GLY A 135 -7.87 -11.81 -9.16
CA GLY A 135 -8.39 -11.77 -7.79
C GLY A 135 -9.69 -10.98 -7.64
N GLY A 136 -10.19 -10.40 -8.73
CA GLY A 136 -11.45 -9.66 -8.75
C GLY A 136 -11.37 -8.26 -8.12
N GLY A 137 -10.15 -7.72 -7.93
CA GLY A 137 -9.92 -6.46 -7.23
C GLY A 137 -10.02 -6.57 -5.70
N MET A 138 -9.35 -5.66 -4.99
CA MET A 138 -9.62 -5.43 -3.57
C MET A 138 -11.08 -5.00 -3.41
N PRO A 139 -11.86 -5.61 -2.49
CA PRO A 139 -13.24 -5.20 -2.30
C PRO A 139 -13.33 -3.89 -1.51
N ALA A 140 -14.54 -3.35 -1.39
CA ALA A 140 -14.80 -2.23 -0.48
C ALA A 140 -14.35 -2.56 0.95
N LEU A 141 -13.98 -1.54 1.73
CA LEU A 141 -13.33 -1.73 3.04
C LEU A 141 -14.22 -2.45 4.08
N ASN A 142 -15.54 -2.40 3.90
CA ASN A 142 -16.51 -3.09 4.76
C ASN A 142 -16.73 -4.57 4.38
N ASP A 143 -16.28 -5.03 3.21
CA ASP A 143 -16.35 -6.43 2.83
C ASP A 143 -15.13 -7.19 3.34
N THR A 144 -15.39 -8.08 4.29
CA THR A 144 -14.38 -8.95 4.92
C THR A 144 -14.48 -10.41 4.46
N THR A 145 -15.45 -10.71 3.58
CA THR A 145 -15.84 -12.07 3.21
C THR A 145 -15.23 -12.54 1.90
N LYS A 146 -14.81 -11.60 1.04
CA LYS A 146 -14.22 -11.93 -0.25
C LYS A 146 -12.93 -12.76 -0.07
N THR A 147 -12.83 -13.80 -0.87
CA THR A 147 -11.63 -14.65 -0.98
C THR A 147 -11.03 -14.54 -2.37
N GLY A 148 -9.71 -14.69 -2.46
CA GLY A 148 -8.99 -14.87 -3.72
C GLY A 148 -8.30 -16.23 -3.77
N VAL A 149 -7.88 -16.64 -4.97
CA VAL A 149 -7.07 -17.84 -5.16
C VAL A 149 -5.77 -17.43 -5.84
N VAL A 150 -4.66 -17.59 -5.14
CA VAL A 150 -3.33 -17.34 -5.68
C VAL A 150 -2.75 -18.64 -6.22
N ASN A 151 -2.03 -18.55 -7.34
CA ASN A 151 -1.32 -19.66 -7.94
C ASN A 151 0.13 -19.25 -8.21
N ILE A 152 1.05 -19.76 -7.38
CA ILE A 152 2.47 -19.45 -7.46
C ILE A 152 3.16 -20.58 -8.22
N GLN A 153 3.69 -20.25 -9.39
CA GLN A 153 4.53 -21.16 -10.16
C GLN A 153 5.95 -21.13 -9.63
N GLN A 154 6.52 -22.30 -9.36
CA GLN A 154 7.90 -22.43 -8.91
C GLN A 154 8.54 -23.69 -9.48
N THR A 155 9.86 -23.73 -9.50
CA THR A 155 10.60 -24.93 -9.89
C THR A 155 11.71 -25.18 -8.89
N ASN A 156 11.71 -26.37 -8.30
CA ASN A 156 12.79 -26.80 -7.41
C ASN A 156 13.85 -27.53 -8.23
N TYR A 157 15.11 -27.18 -8.00
CA TYR A 157 16.26 -27.83 -8.62
C TYR A 157 16.99 -28.62 -7.54
N LYS A 158 16.82 -29.94 -7.58
CA LYS A 158 17.50 -30.82 -6.64
C LYS A 158 18.91 -31.08 -7.15
N THR A 159 19.89 -30.48 -6.47
CA THR A 159 21.31 -30.70 -6.76
C THR A 159 21.88 -31.73 -5.79
N THR A 160 22.88 -32.49 -6.26
CA THR A 160 23.74 -33.35 -5.45
C THR A 160 25.18 -32.92 -5.71
N THR A 161 26.14 -33.33 -4.86
CA THR A 161 27.57 -33.07 -5.12
C THR A 161 28.06 -33.61 -6.47
N ARG A 162 27.35 -34.53 -7.12
CA ARG A 162 27.65 -35.03 -8.48
C ARG A 162 26.99 -34.25 -9.62
N ASN A 163 25.86 -33.60 -9.37
CA ASN A 163 25.03 -32.97 -10.40
C ASN A 163 24.99 -31.44 -10.29
N ASN A 164 25.73 -30.86 -9.35
CA ASN A 164 25.88 -29.42 -9.19
C ASN A 164 27.07 -28.95 -10.02
N ILE A 165 26.82 -28.10 -11.01
CA ILE A 165 27.89 -27.39 -11.70
C ILE A 165 27.92 -25.99 -11.09
N ILE A 166 28.90 -25.74 -10.22
CA ILE A 166 29.24 -24.38 -9.82
C ILE A 166 29.73 -23.68 -11.08
N GLN A 167 28.98 -22.67 -11.52
CA GLN A 167 29.13 -22.12 -12.88
C GLN A 167 30.27 -21.12 -12.98
N HIS A 168 30.55 -20.36 -11.91
CA HIS A 168 31.69 -19.44 -11.88
C HIS A 168 32.35 -19.42 -10.50
N TYR A 169 33.66 -19.22 -10.53
CA TYR A 169 34.49 -18.90 -9.38
C TYR A 169 35.10 -17.52 -9.61
N TYR A 170 35.19 -16.71 -8.57
CA TYR A 170 36.18 -15.63 -8.54
C TYR A 170 37.28 -16.01 -7.55
N ASP A 171 38.52 -15.66 -7.90
CA ASP A 171 39.67 -15.87 -7.05
C ASP A 171 39.77 -14.71 -6.06
N GLU A 172 39.64 -15.01 -4.77
CA GLU A 172 39.93 -14.09 -3.69
C GLU A 172 41.02 -14.71 -2.80
N ASN A 173 42.24 -14.18 -2.90
CA ASN A 173 43.41 -14.64 -2.14
C ASN A 173 43.76 -16.14 -2.33
N GLY A 174 43.56 -16.69 -3.53
CA GLY A 174 43.84 -18.10 -3.86
C GLY A 174 42.71 -19.06 -3.49
N LYS A 175 41.53 -18.55 -3.10
CA LYS A 175 40.35 -19.36 -2.76
C LYS A 175 39.28 -19.19 -3.84
N GLU A 176 38.89 -20.30 -4.45
CA GLU A 176 37.75 -20.38 -5.36
C GLU A 176 36.43 -20.21 -4.60
N ILE A 177 35.70 -19.12 -4.86
CA ILE A 177 34.39 -18.84 -4.25
C ILE A 177 33.27 -19.11 -5.28
N PRO A 178 32.36 -20.07 -5.04
CA PRO A 178 31.21 -20.33 -5.91
C PRO A 178 30.31 -19.10 -6.04
N THR A 179 29.99 -18.67 -7.26
CA THR A 179 29.08 -17.53 -7.46
C THR A 179 27.63 -17.97 -7.60
N SER A 180 27.37 -19.10 -8.26
CA SER A 180 26.03 -19.59 -8.54
C SER A 180 25.99 -21.10 -8.77
N TYR A 181 24.85 -21.69 -8.42
CA TYR A 181 24.52 -23.09 -8.66
C TYR A 181 23.76 -23.25 -9.98
N SER A 182 24.04 -24.34 -10.70
CA SER A 182 23.33 -24.68 -11.93
C SER A 182 23.20 -26.21 -12.08
N GLY A 183 22.24 -26.63 -12.89
CA GLY A 183 21.95 -28.05 -13.12
C GLY A 183 20.97 -28.63 -12.10
N GLY A 184 21.15 -29.91 -11.76
CA GLY A 184 20.19 -30.65 -10.95
C GLY A 184 18.93 -31.09 -11.70
N SER A 185 18.15 -31.97 -11.08
CA SER A 185 16.86 -32.41 -11.61
C SER A 185 15.79 -31.37 -11.29
N SER A 186 15.09 -30.88 -12.32
CA SER A 186 14.00 -29.92 -12.17
C SER A 186 12.71 -30.61 -11.74
N LEU A 187 12.03 -30.00 -10.77
CA LEU A 187 10.70 -30.38 -10.32
C LEU A 187 9.81 -29.14 -10.35
N PRO A 188 9.04 -28.94 -11.44
CA PRO A 188 8.03 -27.90 -11.51
C PRO A 188 6.93 -28.15 -10.46
N LEU A 189 6.53 -27.10 -9.75
CA LEU A 189 5.52 -27.13 -8.72
C LEU A 189 4.61 -25.90 -8.86
N SER A 190 3.34 -26.08 -8.49
CA SER A 190 2.36 -25.00 -8.44
C SER A 190 1.76 -25.00 -7.04
N ILE A 191 2.00 -23.93 -6.28
CA ILE A 191 1.37 -23.74 -4.97
C ILE A 191 0.09 -22.94 -5.20
N LYS A 192 -1.06 -23.60 -5.01
CA LYS A 192 -2.38 -22.99 -5.13
C LYS A 192 -3.09 -23.02 -3.78
N PHE A 193 -3.51 -21.86 -3.30
CA PHE A 193 -4.27 -21.75 -2.06
C PHE A 193 -5.25 -20.57 -2.09
N THR A 194 -6.28 -20.66 -1.26
CA THR A 194 -7.25 -19.59 -1.05
C THR A 194 -6.72 -18.64 0.03
N PHE A 195 -6.92 -17.35 -0.16
CA PHE A 195 -6.59 -16.32 0.82
C PHE A 195 -7.77 -15.38 1.04
N ASN A 196 -7.77 -14.69 2.18
CA ASN A 196 -8.77 -13.67 2.49
C ASN A 196 -8.44 -12.39 1.72
N ASN A 197 -9.27 -12.01 0.75
CA ASN A 197 -9.08 -10.79 -0.03
C ASN A 197 -9.84 -9.65 0.65
N ASN A 198 -9.31 -9.16 1.76
CA ASN A 198 -9.80 -7.97 2.45
C ASN A 198 -8.63 -7.03 2.80
N ALA A 199 -8.94 -5.75 3.00
CA ALA A 199 -7.94 -4.70 3.22
C ALA A 199 -6.97 -5.00 4.38
N GLU A 200 -7.47 -5.58 5.47
CA GLU A 200 -6.67 -5.90 6.64
C GLU A 200 -5.60 -6.96 6.33
N TYR A 201 -6.00 -8.06 5.70
CA TYR A 201 -5.08 -9.12 5.32
C TYR A 201 -4.07 -8.64 4.27
N LEU A 202 -4.50 -7.84 3.29
CA LEU A 202 -3.61 -7.30 2.26
C LEU A 202 -2.57 -6.33 2.84
N LEU A 203 -2.96 -5.47 3.78
CA LEU A 203 -2.02 -4.58 4.48
C LEU A 203 -0.99 -5.37 5.30
N GLN A 204 -1.38 -6.51 5.88
CA GLN A 204 -0.43 -7.42 6.55
C GLN A 204 0.57 -8.05 5.55
N GLN A 205 0.14 -8.38 4.34
CA GLN A 205 1.05 -8.84 3.29
C GLN A 205 2.00 -7.73 2.85
N ALA A 206 1.53 -6.50 2.69
CA ALA A 206 2.39 -5.36 2.34
C ALA A 206 3.45 -5.12 3.44
N ALA A 207 3.03 -5.16 4.71
CA ALA A 207 3.95 -5.09 5.85
C ALA A 207 4.97 -6.24 5.84
N THR A 208 4.56 -7.45 5.43
CA THR A 208 5.46 -8.61 5.32
C THR A 208 6.57 -8.38 4.28
N ILE A 209 6.25 -7.81 3.11
CA ILE A 209 7.25 -7.45 2.09
C ILE A 209 8.27 -6.47 2.69
N MET A 210 7.78 -5.39 3.30
CA MET A 210 8.65 -4.37 3.90
C MET A 210 9.48 -4.91 5.05
N GLN A 211 8.91 -5.80 5.87
CA GLN A 211 9.60 -6.43 6.99
C GLN A 211 10.77 -7.30 6.51
N VAL A 212 10.58 -8.14 5.48
CA VAL A 212 11.67 -8.95 4.93
C VAL A 212 12.80 -8.05 4.43
N LEU A 213 12.49 -7.01 3.66
CA LEU A 213 13.49 -6.08 3.12
C LEU A 213 14.25 -5.33 4.22
N THR A 214 13.55 -4.82 5.23
CA THR A 214 14.15 -4.03 6.31
C THR A 214 14.89 -4.86 7.35
N THR A 215 14.48 -6.12 7.55
CA THR A 215 15.12 -7.04 8.51
C THR A 215 16.33 -7.72 7.89
N GLN A 216 16.18 -8.28 6.69
CA GLN A 216 17.27 -8.99 6.01
C GLN A 216 18.27 -8.03 5.40
N LYS A 217 17.85 -6.81 5.05
CA LYS A 217 18.71 -5.78 4.44
C LYS A 217 19.53 -6.36 3.29
N PRO A 218 18.93 -6.96 2.26
CA PRO A 218 19.71 -7.52 1.17
C PRO A 218 20.62 -6.46 0.54
N HIS A 219 21.84 -6.86 0.18
CA HIS A 219 22.79 -6.07 -0.58
C HIS A 219 22.23 -5.78 -1.98
N VAL A 220 22.33 -4.53 -2.41
CA VAL A 220 21.91 -4.13 -3.77
C VAL A 220 23.09 -4.32 -4.71
N GLN A 221 22.96 -5.23 -5.67
CA GLN A 221 24.03 -5.68 -6.57
C GLN A 221 24.29 -4.66 -7.70
N THR A 222 24.78 -3.48 -7.32
CA THR A 222 25.15 -2.37 -8.20
C THR A 222 26.44 -1.72 -7.74
N SER A 223 27.34 -1.41 -8.68
CA SER A 223 28.60 -0.73 -8.39
C SER A 223 28.45 0.77 -8.10
N ASN A 224 27.31 1.36 -8.46
CA ASN A 224 27.05 2.80 -8.35
C ASN A 224 26.07 3.14 -7.22
N GLY A 225 25.83 2.22 -6.28
CA GLY A 225 24.86 2.39 -5.20
C GLY A 225 23.49 2.84 -5.72
N GLY A 226 22.92 3.85 -5.07
CA GLY A 226 21.63 4.44 -5.36
C GLY A 226 21.55 5.35 -6.60
N LYS A 227 22.65 5.54 -7.35
CA LYS A 227 22.75 6.58 -8.40
C LYS A 227 21.67 6.46 -9.48
N ALA A 228 21.28 5.23 -9.86
CA ALA A 228 20.23 4.99 -10.86
C ALA A 228 18.86 5.58 -10.46
N TRP A 229 18.64 5.70 -9.15
CA TRP A 229 17.41 6.21 -8.54
C TRP A 229 17.57 7.66 -8.05
N GLY A 230 18.66 8.34 -8.44
CA GLY A 230 19.05 9.68 -7.97
C GLY A 230 19.34 9.75 -6.47
N LEU A 231 19.76 8.63 -5.87
CA LEU A 231 20.15 8.53 -4.46
C LEU A 231 21.69 8.45 -4.33
N SER A 232 22.19 8.33 -3.10
CA SER A 232 23.63 8.24 -2.79
C SER A 232 24.33 7.21 -3.67
N SER A 233 25.47 7.55 -4.26
CA SER A 233 26.27 6.62 -5.06
C SER A 233 27.05 5.61 -4.22
N THR A 234 26.88 5.62 -2.89
CA THR A 234 27.54 4.68 -1.99
C THR A 234 26.87 3.31 -2.12
N PRO A 235 27.60 2.25 -2.50
CA PRO A 235 27.07 0.89 -2.48
C PRO A 235 26.65 0.49 -1.07
N GLY A 236 25.62 -0.34 -0.96
CA GLY A 236 25.08 -0.72 0.34
C GLY A 236 23.90 -1.67 0.20
N ASN A 237 23.28 -1.97 1.35
CA ASN A 237 22.05 -2.71 1.37
C ASN A 237 20.84 -1.82 1.03
N VAL A 238 19.68 -2.46 0.84
CA VAL A 238 18.43 -1.76 0.52
C VAL A 238 18.03 -0.69 1.55
N VAL A 239 18.40 -0.82 2.82
CA VAL A 239 18.11 0.20 3.85
C VAL A 239 19.10 1.36 3.75
N ASP A 240 20.38 1.10 3.45
CA ASP A 240 21.37 2.17 3.24
C ASP A 240 20.99 3.05 2.03
N ILE A 241 20.47 2.43 0.98
CA ILE A 241 20.13 3.12 -0.27
C ILE A 241 18.72 3.71 -0.21
N PHE A 242 17.71 2.93 0.21
CA PHE A 242 16.29 3.28 0.11
C PHE A 242 15.61 3.53 1.46
N GLY A 243 16.36 3.65 2.56
CA GLY A 243 15.83 3.82 3.92
C GLY A 243 14.73 4.88 4.04
N PRO A 244 14.91 6.11 3.51
CA PRO A 244 13.85 7.12 3.50
C PRO A 244 12.59 6.67 2.76
N SER A 245 12.73 6.07 1.56
CA SER A 245 11.59 5.56 0.78
C SER A 245 10.87 4.42 1.50
N PHE A 246 11.61 3.51 2.14
CA PHE A 246 11.03 2.45 2.96
C PHE A 246 10.29 2.98 4.17
N ASN A 247 10.82 4.02 4.84
CA ASN A 247 10.14 4.67 5.95
C ASN A 247 8.83 5.32 5.51
N ALA A 248 8.83 6.02 4.36
CA ALA A 248 7.63 6.60 3.77
C ALA A 248 6.56 5.52 3.51
N ILE A 249 6.93 4.41 2.86
CA ILE A 249 6.01 3.30 2.57
C ILE A 249 5.50 2.64 3.86
N ASN A 250 6.35 2.47 4.87
CA ASN A 250 5.92 1.93 6.17
C ASN A 250 4.90 2.85 6.86
N GLU A 251 5.11 4.17 6.85
CA GLU A 251 4.12 5.12 7.38
C GLU A 251 2.85 5.16 6.52
N MET A 252 2.92 4.96 5.20
CA MET A 252 1.73 4.77 4.36
C MET A 252 0.92 3.55 4.81
N ILE A 253 1.57 2.39 5.01
CA ILE A 253 0.90 1.17 5.48
C ILE A 253 0.24 1.38 6.84
N LYS A 254 0.96 2.01 7.78
CA LYS A 254 0.46 2.33 9.12
C LYS A 254 -0.73 3.29 9.08
N ASN A 255 -0.66 4.36 8.30
CA ASN A 255 -1.77 5.30 8.14
C ASN A 255 -2.95 4.65 7.43
N ALA A 256 -2.73 3.77 6.44
CA ALA A 256 -3.78 2.99 5.80
C ALA A 256 -4.48 2.01 6.76
N GLN A 257 -3.74 1.40 7.69
CA GLN A 257 -4.32 0.58 8.77
C GLN A 257 -5.20 1.44 9.70
N ALA A 258 -4.76 2.65 10.04
CA ALA A 258 -5.56 3.59 10.82
C ALA A 258 -6.83 4.05 10.07
N VAL A 259 -6.73 4.34 8.77
CA VAL A 259 -7.87 4.62 7.89
C VAL A 259 -8.87 3.47 7.96
N LEU A 260 -8.42 2.22 7.77
CA LEU A 260 -9.30 1.05 7.79
C LEU A 260 -10.03 0.91 9.12
N GLU A 261 -9.31 1.04 10.24
CA GLU A 261 -9.90 0.94 11.57
C GLU A 261 -10.95 2.03 11.84
N LYS A 262 -10.66 3.28 11.48
CA LYS A 262 -11.60 4.38 11.63
C LYS A 262 -12.83 4.23 10.73
N THR A 263 -12.65 3.70 9.52
CA THR A 263 -13.77 3.39 8.61
C THR A 263 -14.65 2.27 9.16
N LYS A 264 -14.09 1.24 9.81
CA LYS A 264 -14.87 0.20 10.51
C LYS A 264 -15.72 0.80 11.63
N GLN A 265 -15.13 1.69 12.43
CA GLN A 265 -15.84 2.40 13.51
C GLN A 265 -16.96 3.28 12.97
N LEU A 266 -16.70 4.04 11.88
CA LEU A 266 -17.73 4.83 11.20
C LEU A 266 -18.87 3.94 10.73
N ASN A 267 -18.58 2.86 9.99
CA ASN A 267 -19.60 1.94 9.47
C ASN A 267 -20.49 1.31 10.57
N ALA A 268 -19.91 0.99 11.74
CA ALA A 268 -20.68 0.47 12.86
C ALA A 268 -21.68 1.50 13.42
N ASN A 269 -21.28 2.77 13.45
CA ASN A 269 -22.09 3.89 13.95
C ASN A 269 -23.13 4.39 12.93
N GLU A 270 -22.92 4.15 11.63
CA GLU A 270 -23.85 4.57 10.55
C GLU A 270 -25.20 3.84 10.58
N ASN A 271 -25.29 2.68 11.24
CA ASN A 271 -26.55 1.94 11.37
C ASN A 271 -27.63 2.66 12.21
N THR A 272 -27.27 3.76 12.86
CA THR A 272 -28.21 4.70 13.50
C THR A 272 -28.35 5.95 12.65
N GLN A 273 -29.37 6.01 11.78
CA GLN A 273 -29.65 7.21 10.97
C GLN A 273 -29.88 8.43 11.88
N ILE A 274 -29.16 9.51 11.62
CA ILE A 274 -29.43 10.83 12.22
C ILE A 274 -30.54 11.47 11.40
N THR A 275 -31.76 11.53 11.92
CA THR A 275 -32.88 12.25 11.29
C THR A 275 -33.06 13.62 11.92
N GLN A 276 -33.33 14.63 11.08
CA GLN A 276 -33.59 15.98 11.57
C GLN A 276 -34.89 16.01 12.42
N PRO A 277 -34.90 16.69 13.57
CA PRO A 277 -36.13 16.91 14.33
C PRO A 277 -37.13 17.81 13.59
N ASP A 278 -38.43 17.46 13.58
CA ASP A 278 -39.52 18.20 12.90
C ASP A 278 -39.64 19.68 13.33
N ASN A 279 -39.17 20.02 14.53
CA ASN A 279 -39.18 21.38 15.08
C ASN A 279 -37.77 21.77 15.56
N PHE A 280 -36.81 21.78 14.63
CA PHE A 280 -35.45 22.20 14.95
C PHE A 280 -35.43 23.65 15.44
N ASN A 281 -34.87 23.82 16.63
CA ASN A 281 -34.65 25.07 17.34
C ASN A 281 -33.27 24.94 18.02
N PRO A 282 -32.23 25.64 17.53
CA PRO A 282 -30.84 25.49 17.98
C PRO A 282 -30.63 25.86 19.45
N TYR A 283 -31.60 26.52 20.09
CA TYR A 283 -31.52 26.94 21.49
C TYR A 283 -32.04 25.91 22.50
N THR A 284 -32.61 24.79 22.06
CA THR A 284 -33.15 23.74 22.96
C THR A 284 -32.13 22.62 23.22
N SER A 285 -32.14 22.03 24.42
CA SER A 285 -31.19 20.96 24.81
C SER A 285 -31.28 19.72 23.91
N LYS A 286 -32.48 19.34 23.46
CA LYS A 286 -32.69 18.21 22.53
C LYS A 286 -31.97 18.44 21.20
N ASN A 287 -32.07 19.65 20.65
CA ASN A 287 -31.48 19.97 19.36
C ASN A 287 -29.97 20.22 19.45
N LYS A 288 -29.47 20.62 20.63
CA LYS A 288 -28.02 20.63 20.92
C LYS A 288 -27.42 19.22 20.97
N GLN A 289 -28.15 18.25 21.52
CA GLN A 289 -27.72 16.84 21.48
C GLN A 289 -27.65 16.33 20.03
N PHE A 290 -28.66 16.61 19.22
CA PHE A 290 -28.64 16.30 17.78
C PHE A 290 -27.43 16.95 17.07
N ALA A 291 -27.15 18.23 17.34
CA ALA A 291 -25.99 18.92 16.76
C ALA A 291 -24.67 18.26 17.19
N GLN A 292 -24.58 17.79 18.43
CA GLN A 292 -23.41 17.05 18.92
C GLN A 292 -23.23 15.70 18.21
N GLU A 293 -24.30 14.97 17.93
CA GLU A 293 -24.26 13.71 17.16
C GLU A 293 -23.79 13.97 15.72
N MET A 294 -24.33 15.00 15.08
CA MET A 294 -23.92 15.45 13.75
C MET A 294 -22.44 15.88 13.72
N LEU A 295 -21.99 16.63 14.73
CA LEU A 295 -20.60 17.05 14.88
C LEU A 295 -19.65 15.86 15.08
N ASN A 296 -20.03 14.88 15.91
CA ASN A 296 -19.23 13.68 16.12
C ASN A 296 -19.04 12.89 14.81
N ARG A 297 -20.10 12.79 14.01
CA ARG A 297 -20.07 12.14 12.69
C ARG A 297 -19.17 12.88 11.72
N ALA A 298 -19.29 14.20 11.63
CA ALA A 298 -18.43 15.03 10.79
C ALA A 298 -16.95 14.94 11.22
N ASN A 299 -16.67 14.91 12.53
CA ASN A 299 -15.33 14.74 13.07
C ASN A 299 -14.72 13.37 12.71
N ALA A 300 -15.50 12.28 12.81
CA ALA A 300 -15.03 10.94 12.45
C ALA A 300 -14.65 10.86 10.95
N GLN A 301 -15.49 11.42 10.08
CA GLN A 301 -15.19 11.47 8.64
C GLN A 301 -13.98 12.36 8.33
N ALA A 302 -13.87 13.53 8.99
CA ALA A 302 -12.71 14.41 8.83
C ALA A 302 -11.40 13.73 9.27
N GLU A 303 -11.44 12.93 10.35
CA GLU A 303 -10.28 12.16 10.80
C GLU A 303 -9.84 11.13 9.75
N ILE A 304 -10.78 10.37 9.17
CA ILE A 304 -10.50 9.41 8.09
C ILE A 304 -9.89 10.12 6.87
N LEU A 305 -10.48 11.23 6.44
CA LEU A 305 -10.00 12.01 5.29
C LEU A 305 -8.59 12.58 5.54
N ASN A 306 -8.31 13.04 6.77
CA ASN A 306 -7.00 13.53 7.13
C ASN A 306 -5.94 12.41 7.12
N LEU A 307 -6.27 11.22 7.61
CA LEU A 307 -5.38 10.06 7.53
C LEU A 307 -5.16 9.61 6.08
N ALA A 308 -6.20 9.62 5.25
CA ALA A 308 -6.11 9.32 3.82
C ALA A 308 -5.19 10.33 3.11
N LYS A 309 -5.31 11.62 3.43
CA LYS A 309 -4.38 12.66 2.96
C LYS A 309 -2.94 12.37 3.38
N GLN A 310 -2.71 11.99 4.64
CA GLN A 310 -1.37 11.66 5.12
C GLN A 310 -0.74 10.48 4.36
N VAL A 311 -1.52 9.53 3.85
CA VAL A 311 -0.99 8.45 3.00
C VAL A 311 -0.45 9.02 1.68
N ALA A 312 -1.17 9.96 1.05
CA ALA A 312 -0.68 10.68 -0.12
C ALA A 312 0.56 11.52 0.19
N ASP A 313 0.53 12.27 1.30
CA ASP A 313 1.65 13.12 1.71
C ASP A 313 2.91 12.28 2.03
N ASN A 314 2.74 11.09 2.63
CA ASN A 314 3.83 10.14 2.83
C ASN A 314 4.42 9.66 1.50
N PHE A 315 3.58 9.36 0.50
CA PHE A 315 4.07 9.01 -0.83
C PHE A 315 4.88 10.16 -1.47
N HIS A 316 4.37 11.39 -1.37
CA HIS A 316 5.07 12.59 -1.84
C HIS A 316 6.39 12.88 -1.12
N SER A 317 6.58 12.32 0.08
CA SER A 317 7.84 12.44 0.80
C SER A 317 8.97 11.58 0.23
N ILE A 318 8.66 10.61 -0.65
CA ILE A 318 9.68 9.77 -1.32
C ILE A 318 10.54 10.65 -2.22
N GLN A 319 11.84 10.73 -1.91
CA GLN A 319 12.76 11.60 -2.62
C GLN A 319 13.46 10.89 -3.78
N GLY A 320 13.70 11.65 -4.86
CA GLY A 320 14.47 11.23 -6.01
C GLY A 320 13.64 10.55 -7.12
N PRO A 321 14.25 10.30 -8.28
CA PRO A 321 13.64 9.63 -9.43
C PRO A 321 12.85 8.35 -9.12
N ILE A 322 13.18 7.63 -8.04
CA ILE A 322 12.47 6.42 -7.65
C ILE A 322 10.97 6.64 -7.43
N GLN A 323 10.54 7.83 -6.98
CA GLN A 323 9.12 8.13 -6.89
C GLN A 323 8.44 8.03 -8.27
N GLY A 324 9.08 8.58 -9.31
CA GLY A 324 8.63 8.44 -10.69
C GLY A 324 8.66 6.99 -11.17
N ASP A 325 9.71 6.24 -10.83
CA ASP A 325 9.78 4.81 -11.16
C ASP A 325 8.60 4.02 -10.56
N LEU A 326 8.14 4.38 -9.34
CA LEU A 326 6.96 3.78 -8.71
C LEU A 326 5.64 4.14 -9.42
N GLU A 327 5.54 5.35 -9.96
CA GLU A 327 4.38 5.85 -10.69
C GLU A 327 4.28 5.31 -12.12
N GLU A 328 5.40 4.89 -12.70
CA GLU A 328 5.48 4.42 -14.08
C GLU A 328 5.16 2.93 -14.24
N CYS A 329 4.78 2.57 -15.46
CA CYS A 329 4.75 1.19 -15.90
C CYS A 329 5.32 1.06 -17.32
N LYS A 330 6.50 0.45 -17.42
CA LYS A 330 7.16 0.25 -18.73
C LYS A 330 6.47 -0.82 -19.57
N ALA A 331 5.97 -1.87 -18.94
CA ALA A 331 5.14 -2.90 -19.55
C ALA A 331 4.46 -3.78 -18.47
N GLY A 332 3.23 -4.23 -18.76
CA GLY A 332 2.43 -5.04 -17.83
C GLY A 332 1.34 -4.20 -17.16
N SER A 333 0.87 -4.67 -16.01
CA SER A 333 -0.12 -3.99 -15.16
C SER A 333 -0.14 -4.62 -13.77
N ALA A 334 -0.97 -4.13 -12.85
CA ALA A 334 -1.08 -4.77 -11.53
C ALA A 334 -1.49 -6.24 -11.67
N GLY A 335 -0.69 -7.12 -11.07
CA GLY A 335 -0.78 -8.58 -11.21
C GLY A 335 -0.45 -9.17 -12.58
N VAL A 336 0.06 -8.38 -13.53
CA VAL A 336 0.58 -8.90 -14.82
C VAL A 336 2.03 -8.46 -15.00
N ILE A 337 2.96 -9.36 -14.71
CA ILE A 337 4.39 -9.14 -14.91
C ILE A 337 4.81 -9.58 -16.31
N THR A 338 5.63 -8.76 -16.95
CA THR A 338 6.21 -8.98 -18.28
C THR A 338 7.73 -8.89 -18.20
N ASN A 339 8.40 -9.24 -19.29
CA ASN A 339 9.86 -9.13 -19.42
C ASN A 339 10.39 -7.68 -19.33
N ASN A 340 9.52 -6.67 -19.38
CA ASN A 340 9.86 -5.26 -19.32
C ASN A 340 9.25 -4.55 -18.09
N THR A 341 8.71 -5.28 -17.11
CA THR A 341 8.15 -4.68 -15.88
C THR A 341 9.24 -4.20 -14.91
N TRP A 342 10.41 -4.84 -14.92
CA TRP A 342 11.51 -4.53 -14.01
C TRP A 342 11.91 -3.05 -14.05
N GLY A 343 12.21 -2.48 -12.87
CA GLY A 343 12.59 -1.07 -12.77
C GLY A 343 11.44 -0.10 -13.04
N SER A 344 10.18 -0.53 -12.87
CA SER A 344 8.98 0.31 -12.84
C SER A 344 7.93 -0.30 -11.91
N GLY A 345 7.08 0.51 -11.30
CA GLY A 345 6.17 0.10 -10.23
C GLY A 345 4.94 -0.68 -10.67
N CYS A 346 4.50 -0.56 -11.95
CA CYS A 346 3.39 -1.28 -12.59
C CYS A 346 2.23 -1.70 -11.67
N ALA A 347 1.83 -0.81 -10.75
CA ALA A 347 0.85 -1.07 -9.70
C ALA A 347 -0.20 0.05 -9.63
N PHE A 348 -0.39 0.84 -10.69
CA PHE A 348 -1.37 1.94 -10.76
C PHE A 348 -1.18 3.03 -9.68
N VAL A 349 0.06 3.26 -9.22
CA VAL A 349 0.35 4.23 -8.16
C VAL A 349 -0.14 5.62 -8.53
N LYS A 350 0.15 6.08 -9.76
CA LYS A 350 -0.22 7.41 -10.25
C LYS A 350 -1.74 7.61 -10.32
N GLU A 351 -2.46 6.66 -10.90
CA GLU A 351 -3.91 6.72 -11.01
C GLU A 351 -4.58 6.69 -9.63
N THR A 352 -4.08 5.84 -8.74
CA THR A 352 -4.57 5.72 -7.36
C THR A 352 -4.32 7.00 -6.57
N LEU A 353 -3.13 7.59 -6.69
CA LEU A 353 -2.78 8.86 -6.04
C LEU A 353 -3.67 10.01 -6.51
N ASN A 354 -3.85 10.15 -7.83
CA ASN A 354 -4.72 11.19 -8.39
C ASN A 354 -6.17 11.04 -7.90
N SER A 355 -6.69 9.81 -7.87
CA SER A 355 -8.02 9.51 -7.36
C SER A 355 -8.15 9.85 -5.87
N LEU A 356 -7.16 9.47 -5.07
CA LEU A 356 -7.08 9.78 -3.64
C LEU A 356 -7.13 11.30 -3.39
N GLU A 357 -6.28 12.07 -4.07
CA GLU A 357 -6.20 13.52 -3.90
C GLU A 357 -7.50 14.22 -4.32
N GLN A 358 -8.04 13.85 -5.49
CA GLN A 358 -9.28 14.41 -6.01
C GLN A 358 -10.45 14.20 -5.04
N HIS A 359 -10.65 12.96 -4.58
CA HIS A 359 -11.79 12.63 -3.74
C HIS A 359 -11.60 13.11 -2.29
N THR A 360 -10.36 13.15 -1.78
CA THR A 360 -10.07 13.74 -0.47
C THR A 360 -10.40 15.23 -0.46
N ALA A 361 -10.05 15.96 -1.53
CA ALA A 361 -10.39 17.38 -1.66
C ALA A 361 -11.91 17.59 -1.75
N TYR A 362 -12.60 16.80 -2.57
CA TYR A 362 -14.05 16.89 -2.74
C TYR A 362 -14.81 16.67 -1.42
N TYR A 363 -14.61 15.50 -0.77
CA TYR A 363 -15.30 15.17 0.47
C TYR A 363 -14.79 16.00 1.65
N GLY A 364 -13.51 16.38 1.67
CA GLY A 364 -12.94 17.24 2.70
C GLY A 364 -13.61 18.60 2.77
N ASN A 365 -13.89 19.23 1.63
CA ASN A 365 -14.60 20.51 1.61
C ASN A 365 -16.01 20.40 2.19
N GLN A 366 -16.75 19.36 1.79
CA GLN A 366 -18.11 19.10 2.23
C GLN A 366 -18.17 18.81 3.74
N VAL A 367 -17.36 17.85 4.22
CA VAL A 367 -17.30 17.48 5.64
C VAL A 367 -16.85 18.64 6.53
N ASN A 368 -15.90 19.47 6.07
CA ASN A 368 -15.46 20.64 6.84
C ASN A 368 -16.57 21.70 6.98
N GLN A 369 -17.35 21.92 5.92
CA GLN A 369 -18.50 22.82 5.96
C GLN A 369 -19.57 22.29 6.92
N ASP A 370 -19.92 21.01 6.80
CA ASP A 370 -20.93 20.39 7.65
C ASP A 370 -20.49 20.34 9.12
N ARG A 371 -19.18 20.12 9.39
CA ARG A 371 -18.59 20.21 10.73
C ARG A 371 -18.74 21.61 11.33
N ALA A 372 -18.42 22.65 10.55
CA ALA A 372 -18.56 24.03 11.01
C ALA A 372 -20.03 24.39 11.29
N LEU A 373 -20.94 23.87 10.46
CA LEU A 373 -22.37 24.01 10.68
C LEU A 373 -22.82 23.33 11.97
N SER A 374 -22.42 22.08 12.24
CA SER A 374 -22.78 21.37 13.48
C SER A 374 -22.18 21.98 14.74
N GLN A 375 -21.04 22.66 14.61
CA GLN A 375 -20.36 23.34 15.71
C GLN A 375 -21.00 24.68 16.07
N THR A 376 -21.68 25.32 15.11
CA THR A 376 -22.41 26.59 15.28
C THR A 376 -23.75 26.33 15.94
#